data_AF-A0A5C2HH71-F1
#
_entry.id   AF-A0A5C2HH71-F1
#
_cell.length_a   1.000
_cell.length_b   1.000
_cell.length_c   1.000
_cell.angle_alpha   90.00
_cell.angle_beta   90.00
_cell.angle_gamma   90.00
#
_symmetry.space_group_name_H-M   'P 1'
#
loop_
_entity.id
_entity.type
_entity.pdbx_description
1 polymer ?
#
loop_
_entity_poly.entity_id
_entity_poly.type
_entity_poly.pdbx_seq_one_letter_code
_entity_poly.pdbx_strand_id
1 'polypeptide(L)'
;MKLLSENYEQNFAKINFLERKKKIENKKTLIIGAYKVGKSYLIMDFISNFDKKEVLYIDFSDLRNINIEEELTLLQEFIDKKSISTLVLDNFPYKYSPLKCENIVISSHKDIDIEGFSKIYLGSLDFEEYLLFDNKQLNITSSFNSFLKFGNFAETIFLEENKRVQRVQEIIKQELRDNTEFMAFKLLLENIDEKKSIFQLFNSLKSKIKISKDRFYELCKNFEEKNIFFFVEKYNQKNSSKKIYSYNHALQSSFSFQKRFKQEFSNMIFLELNDRFKTIYYLDFIDFYIPEISTAILVIPFFNEATTQNLMKKVIKTCQELNIKELEILTISNSGKIKNSSIKIEIFSFFEWALS
;
A
#
# COMPACT_ATOMS: atom_id res chain seq x y z
N MET A 1 10.76 -29.61 19.02
CA MET A 1 11.61 -28.39 19.01
C MET A 1 12.69 -28.45 17.92
N LYS A 2 12.56 -29.31 16.90
CA LYS A 2 13.52 -29.40 15.80
C LYS A 2 13.43 -28.12 14.95
N LEU A 3 12.24 -27.75 14.51
CA LEU A 3 12.02 -26.57 13.66
C LEU A 3 12.35 -25.27 14.40
N LEU A 4 12.02 -25.16 15.69
CA LEU A 4 12.46 -24.01 16.50
C LEU A 4 13.99 -23.88 16.55
N SER A 5 14.71 -25.01 16.66
CA SER A 5 16.17 -25.01 16.64
C SER A 5 16.71 -24.65 15.26
N GLU A 6 16.12 -25.17 14.18
CA GLU A 6 16.52 -24.84 12.80
C GLU A 6 16.30 -23.36 12.46
N ASN A 7 15.20 -22.75 12.93
CA ASN A 7 14.95 -21.31 12.75
C ASN A 7 15.92 -20.45 13.58
N TYR A 8 16.24 -20.89 14.80
CA TYR A 8 17.22 -20.21 15.67
C TYR A 8 18.65 -20.24 15.09
N GLU A 9 19.02 -21.28 14.35
CA GLU A 9 20.34 -21.43 13.73
C GLU A 9 20.47 -20.71 12.37
N GLN A 10 19.41 -20.06 11.88
CA GLN A 10 19.45 -19.37 10.60
C GLN A 10 20.42 -18.19 10.60
N ASN A 11 21.18 -18.08 9.51
CA ASN A 11 22.05 -16.93 9.28
C ASN A 11 21.40 -15.96 8.30
N PHE A 12 21.06 -14.77 8.80
CA PHE A 12 20.67 -13.66 7.96
C PHE A 12 21.91 -13.00 7.35
N ALA A 13 21.87 -12.76 6.05
CA ALA A 13 22.90 -11.99 5.35
C ALA A 13 22.85 -10.53 5.83
N LYS A 14 24.01 -9.88 5.92
CA LYS A 14 24.05 -8.42 6.12
C LYS A 14 23.50 -7.76 4.87
N ILE A 15 22.40 -7.02 5.03
CA ILE A 15 21.81 -6.20 3.97
C ILE A 15 22.25 -4.75 4.23
N ASN A 16 22.59 -4.01 3.18
CA ASN A 16 22.77 -2.56 3.30
C ASN A 16 21.37 -1.94 3.39
N PHE A 17 20.99 -1.50 4.58
CA PHE A 17 19.69 -0.89 4.82
C PHE A 17 19.65 0.55 4.31
N LEU A 18 18.58 0.85 3.60
CA LEU A 18 18.13 2.17 3.21
C LEU A 18 17.01 2.55 4.15
N GLU A 19 17.06 3.77 4.64
CA GLU A 19 16.15 4.24 5.66
C GLU A 19 14.70 4.30 5.12
N ARG A 20 13.77 3.70 5.86
CA ARG A 20 12.33 3.88 5.69
C ARG A 20 11.84 4.94 6.66
N LYS A 21 10.78 5.67 6.29
CA LYS A 21 10.14 6.68 7.16
C LYS A 21 9.54 6.07 8.42
N LYS A 22 9.05 4.83 8.34
CA LYS A 22 8.48 4.07 9.47
C LYS A 22 9.54 3.14 10.06
N LYS A 23 9.71 3.15 11.39
CA LYS A 23 10.67 2.34 12.14
C LYS A 23 10.02 1.54 13.27
N ILE A 24 10.61 0.40 13.63
CA ILE A 24 10.21 -0.35 14.82
C ILE A 24 10.90 0.27 16.04
N GLU A 25 10.14 1.00 16.86
CA GLU A 25 10.67 1.68 18.06
C GLU A 25 10.18 1.03 19.36
N ASN A 26 9.00 0.41 19.33
CA ASN A 26 8.40 -0.22 20.51
C ASN A 26 8.81 -1.68 20.62
N LYS A 27 8.98 -2.14 21.87
CA LYS A 27 9.32 -3.53 22.19
C LYS A 27 8.32 -4.54 21.62
N LYS A 28 7.02 -4.22 21.66
CA LYS A 28 5.96 -5.04 21.08
C LYS A 28 5.34 -4.30 19.90
N THR A 29 5.53 -4.83 18.70
CA THR A 29 5.16 -4.15 17.46
C THR A 29 4.51 -5.12 16.48
N LEU A 30 3.36 -4.73 15.94
CA LEU A 30 2.64 -5.41 14.88
C LEU A 30 2.75 -4.58 13.60
N ILE A 31 3.37 -5.14 12.57
CA ILE A 31 3.52 -4.52 11.25
C ILE A 31 2.46 -5.10 10.32
N ILE A 32 1.63 -4.22 9.76
CA ILE A 32 0.48 -4.58 8.94
C ILE A 32 0.67 -3.99 7.55
N GLY A 33 0.46 -4.77 6.51
CA GLY A 33 0.50 -4.26 5.14
C GLY A 33 0.38 -5.34 4.09
N ALA A 34 0.08 -4.94 2.86
CA ALA A 34 -0.01 -5.85 1.74
C ALA A 34 1.30 -6.66 1.54
N TYR A 35 1.25 -7.69 0.72
CA TYR A 35 2.48 -8.41 0.37
C TYR A 35 3.44 -7.50 -0.41
N LYS A 36 4.74 -7.73 -0.27
CA LYS A 36 5.83 -7.00 -0.96
C LYS A 36 5.96 -5.50 -0.67
N VAL A 37 5.27 -4.95 0.34
CA VAL A 37 5.46 -3.55 0.80
C VAL A 37 6.74 -3.30 1.62
N GLY A 38 7.50 -4.36 1.93
CA GLY A 38 8.77 -4.26 2.67
C GLY A 38 8.67 -4.52 4.18
N LYS A 39 7.66 -5.25 4.67
CA LYS A 39 7.55 -5.63 6.10
C LYS A 39 8.80 -6.37 6.59
N SER A 40 9.19 -7.45 5.92
CA SER A 40 10.38 -8.23 6.27
C SER A 40 11.66 -7.39 6.18
N TYR A 41 11.73 -6.41 5.27
CA TYR A 41 12.87 -5.50 5.19
C TYR A 41 13.03 -4.66 6.47
N LEU A 42 11.92 -4.11 6.97
CA LEU A 42 11.90 -3.34 8.22
C LEU A 42 12.25 -4.20 9.44
N ILE A 43 11.78 -5.44 9.47
CA ILE A 43 12.10 -6.42 10.52
C ILE A 43 13.59 -6.76 10.50
N MET A 44 14.17 -6.98 9.33
CA MET A 44 15.58 -7.29 9.17
C MET A 44 16.47 -6.14 9.64
N ASP A 45 16.07 -4.89 9.37
CA ASP A 45 16.75 -3.69 9.87
C ASP A 45 16.74 -3.66 11.41
N PHE A 46 15.56 -3.87 12.02
CA PHE A 46 15.42 -3.90 13.48
C PHE A 46 16.26 -4.97 14.15
N ILE A 47 16.20 -6.23 13.69
CA ILE A 47 16.95 -7.33 14.31
C ILE A 47 18.46 -7.21 14.09
N SER A 48 18.91 -6.40 13.12
CA SER A 48 20.34 -6.17 12.88
C SER A 48 21.06 -5.47 14.05
N ASN A 49 20.29 -4.84 14.94
CA ASN A 49 20.78 -4.19 16.16
C ASN A 49 21.02 -5.16 17.34
N PHE A 50 20.66 -6.45 17.19
CA PHE A 50 20.76 -7.45 18.24
C PHE A 50 21.79 -8.53 17.91
N ASP A 51 22.32 -9.17 18.94
CA ASP A 51 23.18 -10.33 18.75
C ASP A 51 22.36 -11.51 18.22
N LYS A 52 22.91 -12.23 17.23
CA LYS A 52 22.21 -13.34 16.55
C LYS A 52 21.68 -14.42 17.51
N LYS A 53 22.41 -14.65 18.61
CA LYS A 53 22.05 -15.67 19.61
C LYS A 53 20.85 -15.25 20.47
N GLU A 54 20.46 -13.99 20.43
CA GLU A 54 19.33 -13.46 21.21
C GLU A 54 18.06 -13.35 20.37
N VAL A 55 18.13 -13.62 19.06
CA VAL A 55 17.03 -13.47 18.12
C VAL A 55 16.48 -14.83 17.71
N LEU A 56 15.17 -14.99 17.76
CA LEU A 56 14.46 -16.06 17.08
C LEU A 56 13.54 -15.47 16.03
N TYR A 57 13.81 -15.80 14.77
CA TYR A 57 13.03 -15.36 13.62
C TYR A 57 12.33 -16.55 13.00
N ILE A 58 11.00 -16.47 12.88
CA ILE A 58 10.17 -17.51 12.26
C ILE A 58 9.35 -16.85 11.15
N ASP A 59 9.60 -17.25 9.90
CA ASP A 59 8.76 -16.89 8.76
C ASP A 59 7.75 -18.00 8.47
N PHE A 60 6.47 -17.67 8.62
CA PHE A 60 5.37 -18.61 8.39
C PHE A 60 5.03 -18.81 6.91
N SER A 61 5.62 -18.01 6.01
CA SER A 61 5.56 -18.24 4.56
C SER A 61 6.72 -19.10 4.04
N ASP A 62 7.70 -19.44 4.87
CA ASP A 62 8.77 -20.36 4.50
C ASP A 62 8.22 -21.79 4.42
N LEU A 63 8.32 -22.41 3.24
CA LEU A 63 7.84 -23.78 3.01
C LEU A 63 8.51 -24.82 3.91
N ARG A 64 9.69 -24.53 4.46
CA ARG A 64 10.39 -25.40 5.42
C ARG A 64 9.70 -25.41 6.79
N ASN A 65 8.91 -24.38 7.09
CA ASN A 65 8.17 -24.21 8.34
C ASN A 65 6.74 -24.77 8.29
N ILE A 66 6.40 -25.62 7.31
CA ILE A 66 5.01 -26.08 7.11
C ILE A 66 4.36 -26.74 8.34
N ASN A 67 5.15 -27.37 9.21
CA ASN A 67 4.67 -28.01 10.45
C ASN A 67 5.11 -27.27 11.72
N ILE A 68 5.54 -26.01 11.62
CA ILE A 68 6.02 -25.25 12.79
C ILE A 68 4.94 -25.08 13.86
N GLU A 69 3.67 -25.09 13.46
CA GLU A 69 2.49 -25.02 14.35
C GLU A 69 2.55 -26.02 15.49
N GLU A 70 2.98 -27.27 15.20
CA GLU A 70 3.07 -28.36 16.18
C GLU A 70 4.06 -28.02 17.31
N GLU A 71 5.08 -27.20 17.02
CA GLU A 71 6.11 -26.80 17.98
C GLU A 71 5.81 -25.47 18.69
N LEU A 72 4.81 -24.69 18.25
CA LEU A 72 4.48 -23.39 18.86
C LEU A 72 4.04 -23.50 20.32
N THR A 73 3.47 -24.65 20.72
CA THR A 73 3.13 -24.94 22.12
C THR A 73 4.35 -24.96 23.05
N LEU A 74 5.54 -25.20 22.49
CA LEU A 74 6.82 -25.27 23.20
C LEU A 74 7.65 -23.98 23.02
N LEU A 75 7.10 -22.96 22.34
CA LEU A 75 7.84 -21.74 21.98
C LEU A 75 8.31 -20.96 23.22
N GLN A 76 7.48 -20.84 24.25
CA GLN A 76 7.87 -20.16 25.50
C GLN A 76 9.05 -20.87 26.19
N GLU A 77 8.98 -22.20 26.32
CA GLU A 77 10.06 -23.00 26.91
C GLU A 77 11.37 -22.82 26.12
N PHE A 78 11.28 -22.76 24.79
CA PHE A 78 12.43 -22.55 23.92
C PHE A 78 13.04 -21.15 24.09
N ILE A 79 12.20 -20.11 24.17
CA ILE A 79 12.63 -18.71 24.44
C ILE A 79 13.41 -18.65 25.75
N ASP A 80 12.85 -19.22 26.82
CA ASP A 80 13.47 -19.21 28.15
C ASP A 80 14.80 -19.98 28.14
N LYS A 81 14.83 -21.17 27.53
CA LYS A 81 16.01 -22.05 27.46
C LYS A 81 17.18 -21.45 26.67
N LYS A 82 16.89 -20.70 25.60
CA LYS A 82 17.91 -20.06 24.75
C LYS A 82 18.19 -18.62 25.14
N SER A 83 17.47 -18.08 26.12
CA SER A 83 17.57 -16.68 26.55
C SER A 83 17.35 -15.70 25.39
N ILE A 84 16.32 -15.98 24.57
CA ILE A 84 15.94 -15.14 23.43
C ILE A 84 15.35 -13.83 23.95
N SER A 85 15.97 -12.69 23.61
CA SER A 85 15.48 -11.34 23.95
C SER A 85 14.55 -10.77 22.88
N THR A 86 14.67 -11.24 21.63
CA THR A 86 13.89 -10.73 20.50
C THR A 86 13.25 -11.86 19.70
N LEU A 87 11.91 -11.90 19.71
CA LEU A 87 11.11 -12.83 18.92
C LEU A 87 10.51 -12.12 17.70
N VAL A 88 10.67 -12.71 16.52
CA VAL A 88 10.00 -12.29 15.29
C VAL A 88 9.10 -13.40 14.77
N LEU A 89 7.85 -13.04 14.51
CA LEU A 89 6.84 -13.87 13.83
C LEU A 89 6.45 -13.19 12.51
N ASP A 90 7.15 -13.51 11.42
CA ASP A 90 6.92 -12.90 10.10
C ASP A 90 5.84 -13.65 9.31
N ASN A 91 4.99 -12.92 8.58
CA ASN A 91 3.85 -13.43 7.84
C ASN A 91 2.88 -14.28 8.70
N PHE A 92 2.66 -13.86 9.95
CA PHE A 92 1.91 -14.60 10.95
C PHE A 92 0.41 -14.76 10.57
N PRO A 93 -0.08 -16.00 10.39
CA PRO A 93 -1.45 -16.26 9.92
C PRO A 93 -2.43 -16.62 11.04
N TYR A 94 -1.97 -16.81 12.27
CA TYR A 94 -2.78 -17.35 13.38
C TYR A 94 -3.29 -16.28 14.34
N LYS A 95 -4.09 -16.72 15.31
CA LYS A 95 -4.39 -15.93 16.50
C LYS A 95 -3.17 -15.92 17.42
N TYR A 96 -2.72 -14.72 17.80
CA TYR A 96 -1.59 -14.58 18.70
C TYR A 96 -1.94 -15.08 20.10
N SER A 97 -1.01 -15.84 20.70
CA SER A 97 -1.05 -16.23 22.10
C SER A 97 0.02 -15.46 22.86
N PRO A 98 -0.28 -14.88 24.05
CA PRO A 98 0.69 -14.07 24.78
C PRO A 98 1.96 -14.84 25.14
N LEU A 99 3.12 -14.31 24.74
CA LEU A 99 4.45 -14.82 25.07
C LEU A 99 5.22 -13.81 25.91
N LYS A 100 6.12 -14.30 26.76
CA LYS A 100 7.08 -13.50 27.53
C LYS A 100 8.41 -13.47 26.78
N CYS A 101 8.70 -12.32 26.19
CA CYS A 101 9.97 -12.00 25.55
C CYS A 101 10.12 -10.47 25.61
N GLU A 102 11.35 -9.96 25.65
CA GLU A 102 11.57 -8.51 25.77
C GLU A 102 11.04 -7.77 24.56
N ASN A 103 11.43 -8.19 23.35
CA ASN A 103 10.94 -7.65 22.10
C ASN A 103 10.13 -8.73 21.35
N ILE A 104 8.96 -8.34 20.84
CA ILE A 104 8.12 -9.19 20.00
C ILE A 104 7.67 -8.37 18.79
N VAL A 105 8.13 -8.77 17.61
CA VAL A 105 7.73 -8.18 16.35
C VAL A 105 6.91 -9.18 15.57
N ILE A 106 5.69 -8.80 15.19
CA ILE A 106 4.80 -9.63 14.39
C ILE A 106 4.55 -8.90 13.09
N SER A 107 4.58 -9.63 11.97
CA SER A 107 4.16 -9.10 10.68
C SER A 107 2.91 -9.84 10.20
N SER A 108 1.95 -9.10 9.65
CA SER A 108 0.74 -9.68 9.08
C SER A 108 0.26 -8.90 7.86
N HIS A 109 -0.54 -9.56 7.04
CA HIS A 109 -1.23 -8.91 5.92
C HIS A 109 -2.51 -8.21 6.34
N LYS A 110 -3.13 -8.65 7.44
CA LYS A 110 -4.37 -8.08 7.96
C LYS A 110 -4.10 -7.42 9.30
N ASP A 111 -4.93 -6.45 9.63
CA ASP A 111 -4.93 -5.91 10.99
C ASP A 111 -5.45 -6.97 11.96
N ILE A 112 -4.67 -7.23 13.01
CA ILE A 112 -5.00 -8.15 14.08
C ILE A 112 -5.04 -7.33 15.36
N ASP A 113 -6.12 -7.48 16.12
CA ASP A 113 -6.21 -6.83 17.42
C ASP A 113 -5.45 -7.64 18.47
N ILE A 114 -4.30 -7.11 18.89
CA ILE A 114 -3.42 -7.72 19.88
C ILE A 114 -3.14 -6.69 20.97
N GLU A 115 -3.60 -6.97 22.17
CA GLU A 115 -3.43 -6.06 23.31
C GLU A 115 -1.95 -5.84 23.63
N GLY A 116 -1.58 -4.57 23.87
CA GLY A 116 -0.22 -4.17 24.24
C GLY A 116 0.78 -4.12 23.09
N PHE A 117 0.34 -4.30 21.84
CA PHE A 117 1.18 -4.10 20.65
C PHE A 117 0.95 -2.72 20.03
N SER A 118 2.05 -2.02 19.74
CA SER A 118 1.99 -0.86 18.84
C SER A 118 1.79 -1.33 17.41
N LYS A 119 1.06 -0.56 16.59
CA LYS A 119 0.77 -0.92 15.20
C LYS A 119 1.51 -0.02 14.23
N ILE A 120 2.15 -0.61 13.23
CA ILE A 120 2.75 0.07 12.08
C ILE A 120 2.00 -0.39 10.83
N TYR A 121 1.23 0.50 10.22
CA TYR A 121 0.67 0.24 8.88
C TYR A 121 1.71 0.64 7.84
N LEU A 122 2.16 -0.32 7.04
CA LEU A 122 3.25 -0.14 6.09
C LEU A 122 2.73 -0.22 4.65
N GLY A 123 2.89 0.87 3.91
CA GLY A 123 2.73 0.94 2.46
C GLY A 123 4.00 0.57 1.70
N SER A 124 3.86 0.42 0.39
CA SER A 124 4.99 0.43 -0.55
C SER A 124 5.75 1.75 -0.47
N LEU A 125 6.86 1.89 -1.20
CA LEU A 125 7.64 3.13 -1.15
C LEU A 125 6.80 4.33 -1.64
N ASP A 126 6.76 5.40 -0.86
CA ASP A 126 6.34 6.69 -1.40
C ASP A 126 7.43 7.25 -2.33
N PHE A 127 7.18 8.37 -2.99
CA PHE A 127 8.11 8.91 -3.96
C PHE A 127 9.45 9.32 -3.33
N GLU A 128 9.45 9.84 -2.11
CA GLU A 128 10.68 10.22 -1.41
C GLU A 128 11.52 8.98 -1.05
N GLU A 129 10.88 7.95 -0.48
CA GLU A 129 11.53 6.67 -0.22
C GLU A 129 12.02 6.01 -1.52
N TYR A 130 11.26 6.13 -2.62
CA TYR A 130 11.68 5.63 -3.93
C TYR A 130 12.98 6.27 -4.40
N LEU A 131 13.16 7.58 -4.21
CA LEU A 131 14.40 8.29 -4.58
C LEU A 131 15.61 7.76 -3.80
N LEU A 132 15.42 7.37 -2.53
CA LEU A 132 16.49 6.75 -1.72
C LEU A 132 16.89 5.37 -2.26
N PHE A 133 15.95 4.61 -2.81
CA PHE A 133 16.20 3.29 -3.38
C PHE A 133 16.75 3.35 -4.81
N ASP A 134 16.47 4.42 -5.55
CA ASP A 134 16.99 4.66 -6.90
C ASP A 134 18.44 5.14 -6.88
N ASN A 135 19.35 4.24 -6.48
CA ASN A 135 20.80 4.47 -6.38
C ASN A 135 21.49 4.81 -7.72
N LYS A 136 20.76 4.87 -8.84
CA LYS A 136 21.31 5.18 -10.17
C LYS A 136 21.66 6.66 -10.34
N GLN A 137 21.41 7.51 -9.33
CA GLN A 137 21.69 8.96 -9.37
C GLN A 137 21.06 9.63 -10.61
N LEU A 138 19.86 9.19 -10.97
CA LEU A 138 19.10 9.81 -12.05
C LEU A 138 18.60 11.18 -11.60
N ASN A 139 18.36 12.09 -12.54
CA ASN A 139 17.65 13.32 -12.21
C ASN A 139 16.21 13.00 -11.76
N ILE A 140 15.62 13.90 -10.97
CA ILE A 140 14.29 13.70 -10.38
C ILE A 140 13.21 13.36 -11.41
N THR A 141 13.28 13.93 -12.62
CA THR A 141 12.33 13.65 -13.70
C THR A 141 12.45 12.22 -14.21
N SER A 142 13.67 11.71 -14.36
CA SER A 142 13.94 10.33 -14.74
C SER A 142 13.48 9.35 -13.66
N SER A 143 13.76 9.62 -12.38
CA SER A 143 13.27 8.80 -11.26
C SER A 143 11.75 8.82 -11.18
N PHE A 144 11.11 9.98 -11.37
CA PHE A 144 9.67 10.10 -11.45
C PHE A 144 9.06 9.28 -12.59
N ASN A 145 9.63 9.36 -13.80
CA ASN A 145 9.17 8.56 -14.93
C ASN A 145 9.28 7.05 -14.66
N SER A 146 10.36 6.62 -13.99
CA SER A 146 10.54 5.22 -13.57
C SER A 146 9.50 4.83 -12.51
N PHE A 147 9.31 5.66 -11.48
CA PHE A 147 8.31 5.44 -10.42
C PHE A 147 6.90 5.32 -11.01
N LEU A 148 6.50 6.25 -11.86
CA LEU A 148 5.19 6.26 -12.51
C LEU A 148 4.96 5.01 -13.38
N LYS A 149 5.98 4.58 -14.13
CA LYS A 149 5.89 3.44 -15.06
C LYS A 149 5.94 2.08 -14.37
N PHE A 150 6.77 1.94 -13.34
CA PHE A 150 7.09 0.63 -12.75
C PHE A 150 6.55 0.42 -11.33
N GLY A 151 5.94 1.45 -10.75
CA GLY A 151 5.31 1.37 -9.45
C GLY A 151 6.30 1.56 -8.31
N ASN A 152 5.86 1.16 -7.13
CA ASN A 152 6.47 1.50 -5.85
C ASN A 152 7.03 0.30 -5.07
N PHE A 153 7.25 -0.84 -5.72
CA PHE A 153 7.93 -1.97 -5.09
C PHE A 153 9.44 -1.75 -5.05
N ALA A 154 10.02 -1.78 -3.85
CA ALA A 154 11.47 -1.72 -3.67
C ALA A 154 12.21 -2.78 -4.52
N GLU A 155 11.68 -4.01 -4.54
CA GLU A 155 12.29 -5.14 -5.26
C GLU A 155 12.43 -4.88 -6.77
N THR A 156 11.49 -4.15 -7.39
CA THR A 156 11.52 -3.93 -8.84
C THR A 156 12.52 -2.86 -9.26
N ILE A 157 12.95 -1.98 -8.34
CA ILE A 157 13.91 -0.91 -8.61
C ILE A 157 15.28 -1.48 -9.02
N PHE A 158 15.70 -2.56 -8.36
CA PHE A 158 17.00 -3.21 -8.62
C PHE A 158 16.99 -4.13 -9.86
N LEU A 159 15.84 -4.32 -10.50
CA LEU A 159 15.72 -5.15 -11.69
C LEU A 159 15.89 -4.34 -12.97
N GLU A 160 16.41 -5.01 -14.00
CA GLU A 160 16.41 -4.52 -15.38
C GLU A 160 14.98 -4.23 -15.86
N GLU A 161 14.80 -3.14 -16.61
CA GLU A 161 13.47 -2.64 -17.00
C GLU A 161 12.60 -3.71 -17.70
N ASN A 162 13.22 -4.54 -18.54
CA ASN A 162 12.55 -5.60 -19.29
C ASN A 162 12.01 -6.73 -18.39
N LYS A 163 12.50 -6.87 -17.15
CA LYS A 163 12.05 -7.88 -16.19
C LYS A 163 11.01 -7.36 -15.20
N ARG A 164 10.89 -6.04 -15.03
CA ARG A 164 10.05 -5.41 -13.99
C ARG A 164 8.58 -5.80 -14.10
N VAL A 165 7.99 -5.69 -15.30
CA VAL A 165 6.58 -6.03 -15.53
C VAL A 165 6.31 -7.50 -15.24
N GLN A 166 7.16 -8.40 -15.74
CA GLN A 166 7.03 -9.83 -15.48
C GLN A 166 7.12 -10.13 -13.98
N ARG A 167 8.06 -9.50 -13.27
CA ARG A 167 8.21 -9.69 -11.83
C ARG A 167 6.97 -9.26 -11.05
N VAL A 168 6.39 -8.11 -11.40
CA VAL A 168 5.14 -7.65 -10.80
C VAL A 168 4.04 -8.67 -11.03
N GLN A 169 3.90 -9.21 -12.24
CA GLN A 169 2.90 -10.23 -12.54
C GLN A 169 3.11 -11.53 -11.73
N GLU A 170 4.35 -11.98 -11.58
CA GLU A 170 4.71 -13.15 -10.78
C GLU A 170 4.34 -12.97 -9.31
N ILE A 171 4.69 -11.81 -8.73
CA ILE A 171 4.34 -11.45 -7.35
C ILE A 171 2.84 -11.59 -7.12
N ILE A 172 2.01 -10.96 -7.97
CA ILE A 172 0.55 -11.01 -7.79
C ILE A 172 0.02 -12.44 -7.97
N LYS A 173 0.48 -13.16 -9.01
CA LYS A 173 -0.02 -14.51 -9.30
C LYS A 173 0.29 -15.52 -8.19
N GLN A 174 1.43 -15.36 -7.50
CA GLN A 174 1.80 -16.22 -6.38
C GLN A 174 0.91 -16.02 -5.15
N GLU A 175 0.33 -14.84 -4.99
CA GLU A 175 -0.48 -14.46 -3.83
C GLU A 175 -1.97 -14.80 -3.99
N LEU A 176 -2.41 -15.02 -5.23
CA LEU A 176 -3.79 -15.34 -5.57
C LEU A 176 -3.97 -16.86 -5.68
N ARG A 177 -4.98 -17.40 -5.01
CA ARG A 177 -5.16 -18.84 -4.79
C ARG A 177 -5.68 -19.57 -6.02
N ASP A 178 -6.56 -18.93 -6.76
CA ASP A 178 -7.27 -19.55 -7.87
C ASP A 178 -7.62 -18.53 -8.97
N ASN A 179 -8.13 -19.05 -10.08
CA ASN A 179 -8.53 -18.23 -11.22
C ASN A 179 -9.72 -17.29 -10.89
N THR A 180 -10.56 -17.63 -9.92
CA THR A 180 -11.68 -16.77 -9.51
C THR A 180 -11.17 -15.54 -8.77
N GLU A 181 -10.22 -15.71 -7.84
CA GLU A 181 -9.51 -14.61 -7.16
C GLU A 181 -8.78 -13.73 -8.18
N PHE A 182 -8.08 -14.34 -9.14
CA PHE A 182 -7.40 -13.63 -10.21
C PHE A 182 -8.34 -12.77 -11.06
N MET A 183 -9.47 -13.33 -11.48
CA MET A 183 -10.44 -12.58 -12.29
C MET A 183 -11.13 -11.47 -11.51
N ALA A 184 -11.38 -11.66 -10.21
CA ALA A 184 -11.89 -10.60 -9.33
C ALA A 184 -10.85 -9.49 -9.14
N PHE A 185 -9.59 -9.84 -8.86
CA PHE A 185 -8.47 -8.91 -8.74
C PHE A 185 -8.29 -8.09 -10.02
N LYS A 186 -8.27 -8.75 -11.19
CA LYS A 186 -8.16 -8.09 -12.49
C LYS A 186 -9.32 -7.13 -12.75
N LEU A 187 -10.55 -7.52 -12.41
CA LEU A 187 -11.71 -6.63 -12.55
C LEU A 187 -11.55 -5.36 -11.71
N LEU A 188 -11.04 -5.45 -10.48
CA LEU A 188 -10.80 -4.28 -9.64
C LEU A 188 -9.72 -3.37 -10.24
N LEU A 189 -8.62 -3.93 -10.76
CA LEU A 189 -7.60 -3.16 -11.50
C LEU A 189 -8.17 -2.46 -12.74
N GLU A 190 -9.09 -3.10 -13.47
CA GLU A 190 -9.75 -2.50 -14.63
C GLU A 190 -10.69 -1.34 -14.26
N ASN A 191 -10.96 -1.12 -12.97
CA ASN A 191 -11.87 -0.07 -12.46
C ASN A 191 -11.18 0.89 -11.48
N ILE A 192 -9.85 1.02 -11.53
CA ILE A 192 -9.12 2.05 -10.76
C ILE A 192 -9.65 3.44 -11.11
N ASP A 193 -9.87 4.28 -10.08
CA ASP A 193 -10.44 5.63 -10.15
C ASP A 193 -11.88 5.71 -10.72
N GLU A 194 -12.53 4.57 -11.00
CA GLU A 194 -13.92 4.50 -11.44
C GLU A 194 -14.90 4.48 -10.26
N LYS A 195 -16.07 5.10 -10.43
CA LYS A 195 -17.15 5.10 -9.43
C LYS A 195 -18.03 3.86 -9.63
N LYS A 196 -17.78 2.79 -8.88
CA LYS A 196 -18.53 1.53 -8.97
C LYS A 196 -19.02 1.05 -7.62
N SER A 197 -20.23 0.50 -7.58
CA SER A 197 -20.67 -0.28 -6.43
C SER A 197 -20.16 -1.72 -6.54
N ILE A 198 -19.97 -2.40 -5.40
CA ILE A 198 -19.58 -3.82 -5.37
C ILE A 198 -20.59 -4.68 -6.16
N PHE A 199 -21.87 -4.31 -6.14
CA PHE A 199 -22.91 -5.00 -6.91
C PHE A 199 -22.72 -4.85 -8.43
N GLN A 200 -22.33 -3.67 -8.92
CA GLN A 200 -22.04 -3.45 -10.33
C GLN A 200 -20.83 -4.28 -10.79
N LEU A 201 -19.78 -4.34 -9.96
CA LEU A 201 -18.59 -5.15 -10.23
C LEU A 201 -18.95 -6.64 -10.26
N PHE A 202 -19.74 -7.11 -9.29
CA PHE A 202 -20.24 -8.48 -9.26
C PHE A 202 -20.96 -8.86 -10.56
N ASN A 203 -21.89 -8.02 -11.03
CA ASN A 203 -22.63 -8.31 -12.27
C ASN A 203 -21.70 -8.35 -13.49
N SER A 204 -20.65 -7.52 -13.50
CA SER A 204 -19.63 -7.56 -14.56
C SER A 204 -18.77 -8.83 -14.53
N LEU A 205 -18.45 -9.35 -13.34
CA LEU A 205 -17.69 -10.59 -13.21
C LEU A 205 -18.53 -11.83 -13.51
N LYS A 206 -19.78 -11.85 -13.03
CA LYS A 206 -20.72 -12.96 -13.17
C LYS A 206 -21.02 -13.29 -14.64
N SER A 207 -20.96 -12.32 -15.53
CA SER A 207 -21.13 -12.56 -16.97
C SER A 207 -19.93 -13.27 -17.61
N LYS A 208 -18.76 -13.25 -16.96
CA LYS A 208 -17.51 -13.86 -17.45
C LYS A 208 -17.21 -15.22 -16.80
N ILE A 209 -17.54 -15.38 -15.52
CA ILE A 209 -17.26 -16.60 -14.75
C ILE A 209 -18.40 -16.96 -13.80
N LYS A 210 -18.49 -18.23 -13.42
CA LYS A 210 -19.41 -18.70 -12.37
C LYS A 210 -18.89 -18.29 -11.00
N ILE A 211 -19.58 -17.36 -10.33
CA ILE A 211 -19.28 -16.92 -8.97
C ILE A 211 -20.56 -16.48 -8.26
N SER A 212 -20.70 -16.79 -6.97
CA SER A 212 -21.80 -16.29 -6.15
C SER A 212 -21.58 -14.85 -5.70
N LYS A 213 -22.65 -14.15 -5.36
CA LYS A 213 -22.57 -12.79 -4.82
C LYS A 213 -21.74 -12.77 -3.52
N ASP A 214 -22.03 -13.68 -2.60
CA ASP A 214 -21.38 -13.72 -1.28
C ASP A 214 -19.87 -13.97 -1.42
N ARG A 215 -19.47 -14.88 -2.32
CA ARG A 215 -18.05 -15.14 -2.59
C ARG A 215 -17.35 -13.90 -3.14
N PHE A 216 -17.94 -13.19 -4.09
CA PHE A 216 -17.32 -11.98 -4.65
C PHE A 216 -17.15 -10.87 -3.60
N TYR A 217 -18.16 -10.69 -2.74
CA TYR A 217 -18.13 -9.69 -1.68
C TYR A 217 -17.08 -10.04 -0.63
N GLU A 218 -16.96 -11.32 -0.25
CA GLU A 218 -15.91 -11.83 0.62
C GLU A 218 -14.51 -11.55 0.04
N LEU A 219 -14.31 -11.77 -1.27
CA LEU A 219 -13.04 -11.47 -1.94
C LEU A 219 -12.70 -9.97 -1.88
N CYS A 220 -13.66 -9.09 -2.20
CA CYS A 220 -13.45 -7.64 -2.12
C CYS A 220 -13.08 -7.21 -0.70
N LYS A 221 -13.81 -7.71 0.30
CA LYS A 221 -13.53 -7.44 1.72
C LYS A 221 -12.15 -7.95 2.12
N ASN A 222 -11.77 -9.16 1.70
CA ASN A 222 -10.46 -9.73 1.98
C ASN A 222 -9.33 -8.90 1.37
N PHE A 223 -9.51 -8.37 0.16
CA PHE A 223 -8.52 -7.47 -0.46
C PHE A 223 -8.43 -6.13 0.26
N GLU A 224 -9.56 -5.57 0.72
CA GLU A 224 -9.59 -4.33 1.50
C GLU A 224 -8.90 -4.50 2.86
N GLU A 225 -9.24 -5.54 3.61
CA GLU A 225 -8.61 -5.87 4.90
C GLU A 225 -7.09 -6.12 4.79
N LYS A 226 -6.63 -6.53 3.60
CA LYS A 226 -5.20 -6.75 3.31
C LYS A 226 -4.49 -5.51 2.76
N ASN A 227 -5.18 -4.37 2.67
CA ASN A 227 -4.69 -3.14 2.03
C ASN A 227 -4.20 -3.37 0.59
N ILE A 228 -4.83 -4.29 -0.15
CA ILE A 228 -4.52 -4.54 -1.57
C ILE A 228 -5.34 -3.60 -2.44
N PHE A 229 -6.63 -3.44 -2.12
CA PHE A 229 -7.51 -2.46 -2.75
C PHE A 229 -8.11 -1.55 -1.70
N PHE A 230 -8.33 -0.30 -2.08
CA PHE A 230 -8.95 0.72 -1.23
C PHE A 230 -10.23 1.19 -1.88
N PHE A 231 -11.30 1.26 -1.10
CA PHE A 231 -12.61 1.73 -1.56
C PHE A 231 -12.94 3.08 -0.93
N VAL A 232 -12.57 4.14 -1.64
CA VAL A 232 -12.71 5.53 -1.18
C VAL A 232 -14.17 5.97 -1.27
N GLU A 233 -14.72 6.41 -0.13
CA GLU A 233 -16.11 6.83 -0.02
C GLU A 233 -16.31 8.24 -0.57
N LYS A 234 -17.55 8.52 -1.00
CA LYS A 234 -17.95 9.89 -1.24
C LYS A 234 -18.18 10.60 0.09
N TYR A 235 -17.70 11.83 0.19
CA TYR A 235 -17.86 12.63 1.40
C TYR A 235 -19.34 12.72 1.81
N ASN A 236 -19.61 12.42 3.09
CA ASN A 236 -20.95 12.40 3.69
C ASN A 236 -22.02 11.53 2.97
N GLN A 237 -21.61 10.57 2.13
CA GLN A 237 -22.54 9.70 1.38
C GLN A 237 -22.06 8.23 1.37
N LYS A 238 -22.10 7.56 2.53
CA LYS A 238 -21.62 6.17 2.71
C LYS A 238 -22.25 5.14 1.77
N ASN A 239 -23.49 5.35 1.34
CA ASN A 239 -24.23 4.42 0.45
C ASN A 239 -23.95 4.65 -1.04
N SER A 240 -23.18 5.68 -1.39
CA SER A 240 -22.83 5.94 -2.78
C SER A 240 -21.78 4.94 -3.28
N SER A 241 -21.64 4.84 -4.61
CA SER A 241 -20.55 4.07 -5.22
C SER A 241 -19.20 4.55 -4.68
N LYS A 242 -18.23 3.64 -4.53
CA LYS A 242 -16.89 3.98 -4.06
C LYS A 242 -15.95 4.13 -5.25
N LYS A 243 -14.88 4.92 -5.10
CA LYS A 243 -13.73 4.90 -6.01
C LYS A 243 -12.76 3.80 -5.57
N ILE A 244 -12.11 3.15 -6.53
CA ILE A 244 -11.23 2.00 -6.27
C ILE A 244 -9.78 2.39 -6.55
N TYR A 245 -8.89 2.04 -5.64
CA TYR A 245 -7.43 2.25 -5.75
C TYR A 245 -6.68 1.00 -5.34
N SER A 246 -5.41 0.86 -5.73
CA SER A 246 -4.57 -0.30 -5.41
C SER A 246 -3.25 0.13 -4.79
N TYR A 247 -2.70 -0.67 -3.88
CA TYR A 247 -1.45 -0.43 -3.14
C TYR A 247 -0.17 -0.26 -3.98
N ASN A 248 -0.26 -0.50 -5.28
CA ASN A 248 0.77 -0.19 -6.26
C ASN A 248 0.09 0.36 -7.51
N HIS A 249 0.53 1.55 -7.95
CA HIS A 249 -0.09 2.30 -9.04
C HIS A 249 0.22 1.74 -10.44
N ALA A 250 1.30 0.99 -10.60
CA ALA A 250 1.67 0.37 -11.88
C ALA A 250 1.03 -1.01 -12.12
N LEU A 251 0.19 -1.49 -11.19
CA LEU A 251 -0.50 -2.77 -11.38
C LEU A 251 -1.42 -2.73 -12.60
N GLN A 252 -2.17 -1.64 -12.82
CA GLN A 252 -3.12 -1.58 -13.93
C GLN A 252 -2.43 -1.78 -15.30
N SER A 253 -1.34 -1.07 -15.56
CA SER A 253 -0.53 -1.21 -16.78
C SER A 253 0.24 -2.53 -16.86
N SER A 254 0.54 -3.16 -15.71
CA SER A 254 1.19 -4.48 -15.68
C SER A 254 0.25 -5.62 -16.11
N PHE A 255 -1.07 -5.45 -16.02
CA PHE A 255 -2.07 -6.48 -16.36
C PHE A 255 -2.95 -6.14 -17.57
N SER A 256 -2.76 -4.96 -18.17
CA SER A 256 -3.53 -4.48 -19.31
C SER A 256 -2.66 -3.67 -20.28
N PHE A 257 -2.78 -3.94 -21.57
CA PHE A 257 -2.18 -3.10 -22.61
C PHE A 257 -2.95 -1.79 -22.84
N GLN A 258 -4.17 -1.67 -22.30
CA GLN A 258 -4.95 -0.44 -22.42
C GLN A 258 -4.33 0.64 -21.53
N LYS A 259 -3.81 1.70 -22.15
CA LYS A 259 -3.25 2.85 -21.44
C LYS A 259 -4.36 3.61 -20.70
N ARG A 260 -4.27 3.66 -19.38
CA ARG A 260 -5.19 4.40 -18.49
C ARG A 260 -4.41 5.34 -17.59
N PHE A 261 -3.63 6.19 -18.24
CA PHE A 261 -2.65 7.05 -17.59
C PHE A 261 -3.25 7.93 -16.49
N LYS A 262 -4.44 8.52 -16.72
CA LYS A 262 -5.10 9.34 -15.69
C LYS A 262 -5.39 8.52 -14.43
N GLN A 263 -5.88 7.30 -14.59
CA GLN A 263 -6.23 6.40 -13.49
C GLN A 263 -4.97 5.95 -12.74
N GLU A 264 -3.89 5.60 -13.44
CA GLU A 264 -2.58 5.27 -12.85
C GLU A 264 -2.02 6.44 -12.04
N PHE A 265 -2.06 7.65 -12.61
CA PHE A 265 -1.60 8.87 -11.95
C PHE A 265 -2.45 9.24 -10.72
N SER A 266 -3.78 9.07 -10.81
CA SER A 266 -4.72 9.24 -9.69
C SER A 266 -4.44 8.25 -8.56
N ASN A 267 -4.14 6.98 -8.90
CA ASN A 267 -3.79 5.95 -7.93
C ASN A 267 -2.46 6.25 -7.22
N MET A 268 -1.45 6.75 -7.95
CA MET A 268 -0.18 7.16 -7.38
C MET A 268 -0.36 8.29 -6.34
N ILE A 269 -1.15 9.33 -6.69
CA ILE A 269 -1.48 10.42 -5.76
C ILE A 269 -2.27 9.90 -4.56
N PHE A 270 -3.22 8.99 -4.77
CA PHE A 270 -3.97 8.37 -3.68
C PHE A 270 -3.03 7.70 -2.66
N LEU A 271 -2.00 6.99 -3.12
CA LEU A 271 -1.06 6.30 -2.23
C LEU A 271 -0.25 7.28 -1.37
N GLU A 272 0.24 8.38 -1.97
CA GLU A 272 0.90 9.48 -1.23
C GLU A 272 -0.01 10.07 -0.14
N LEU A 273 -1.30 10.26 -0.46
CA LEU A 273 -2.28 10.76 0.50
C LEU A 273 -2.58 9.75 1.60
N ASN A 274 -2.73 8.48 1.24
CA ASN A 274 -3.13 7.41 2.16
C ASN A 274 -2.08 7.15 3.24
N ASP A 275 -0.80 7.42 2.94
CA ASP A 275 0.26 7.35 3.95
C ASP A 275 0.28 8.56 4.90
N ARG A 276 -0.25 9.72 4.48
CA ARG A 276 -0.24 10.98 5.25
C ARG A 276 -1.52 11.20 6.05
N PHE A 277 -2.67 10.78 5.53
CA PHE A 277 -3.99 11.14 6.07
C PHE A 277 -4.83 9.91 6.40
N LYS A 278 -5.55 9.97 7.52
CA LYS A 278 -6.42 8.86 7.96
C LYS A 278 -7.69 8.75 7.15
N THR A 279 -8.22 9.87 6.66
CA THR A 279 -9.50 9.93 5.95
C THR A 279 -9.39 10.71 4.66
N ILE A 280 -9.71 10.04 3.57
CA ILE A 280 -9.75 10.60 2.23
C ILE A 280 -11.12 10.28 1.64
N TYR A 281 -11.75 11.27 1.04
CA TYR A 281 -13.03 11.13 0.36
C TYR A 281 -12.92 11.60 -1.08
N TYR A 282 -13.90 11.26 -1.91
CA TYR A 282 -14.11 11.96 -3.18
C TYR A 282 -15.37 12.83 -3.12
N LEU A 283 -15.48 13.81 -4.02
CA LEU A 283 -16.70 14.62 -4.20
C LEU A 283 -17.15 14.59 -5.67
N ASP A 284 -18.29 15.21 -5.96
CA ASP A 284 -18.66 15.44 -7.35
C ASP A 284 -17.67 16.46 -7.95
N PHE A 285 -17.02 16.05 -9.05
CA PHE A 285 -15.98 16.80 -9.79
C PHE A 285 -14.59 16.93 -9.13
N ILE A 286 -14.43 16.55 -7.86
CA ILE A 286 -13.14 16.56 -7.15
C ILE A 286 -12.68 15.14 -6.89
N ASP A 287 -11.40 14.87 -7.17
CA ASP A 287 -10.84 13.52 -7.08
C ASP A 287 -10.60 13.10 -5.63
N PHE A 288 -10.00 13.97 -4.83
CA PHE A 288 -9.81 13.74 -3.39
C PHE A 288 -10.18 14.97 -2.56
N TYR A 289 -10.73 14.74 -1.39
CA TYR A 289 -11.02 15.73 -0.37
C TYR A 289 -10.53 15.21 0.98
N ILE A 290 -9.76 16.05 1.66
CA ILE A 290 -9.12 15.76 2.94
C ILE A 290 -9.73 16.73 3.97
N PRO A 291 -10.77 16.30 4.71
CA PRO A 291 -11.48 17.19 5.63
C PRO A 291 -10.59 17.71 6.75
N GLU A 292 -9.65 16.90 7.21
CA GLU A 292 -8.70 17.21 8.30
C GLU A 292 -7.98 18.55 8.08
N ILE A 293 -7.59 18.83 6.83
CA ILE A 293 -6.90 20.07 6.44
C ILE A 293 -7.76 20.95 5.50
N SER A 294 -9.04 20.63 5.34
CA SER A 294 -9.98 21.37 4.47
C SER A 294 -9.45 21.61 3.05
N THR A 295 -8.80 20.60 2.46
CA THR A 295 -8.13 20.68 1.15
C THR A 295 -8.75 19.73 0.14
N ALA A 296 -9.01 20.24 -1.07
CA ALA A 296 -9.43 19.47 -2.22
C ALA A 296 -8.27 19.28 -3.20
N ILE A 297 -8.22 18.12 -3.84
CA ILE A 297 -7.21 17.77 -4.82
C ILE A 297 -7.88 17.35 -6.13
N LEU A 298 -7.43 17.97 -7.22
CA LEU A 298 -7.78 17.60 -8.59
C LEU A 298 -6.61 16.93 -9.28
N VAL A 299 -6.88 15.78 -9.88
CA VAL A 299 -5.88 15.04 -10.66
C VAL A 299 -6.05 15.40 -12.13
N ILE A 300 -5.20 16.31 -12.62
CA ILE A 300 -5.22 16.75 -14.02
C ILE A 300 -3.79 16.63 -14.58
N PRO A 301 -3.40 15.44 -15.06
CA PRO A 301 -2.01 15.19 -15.42
C PRO A 301 -1.47 16.16 -16.48
N PHE A 302 -2.32 16.54 -17.45
CA PHE A 302 -2.03 17.53 -18.49
C PHE A 302 -2.96 18.74 -18.31
N PHE A 303 -2.65 19.59 -17.33
CA PHE A 303 -3.46 20.76 -17.04
C PHE A 303 -3.38 21.80 -18.16
N ASN A 304 -4.56 22.30 -18.57
CA ASN A 304 -4.71 23.42 -19.50
C ASN A 304 -5.94 24.24 -19.09
N GLU A 305 -5.75 25.54 -18.83
CA GLU A 305 -6.81 26.42 -18.33
C GLU A 305 -8.01 26.52 -19.27
N ALA A 306 -7.77 26.58 -20.59
CA ALA A 306 -8.82 26.75 -21.58
C ALA A 306 -9.76 25.53 -21.62
N THR A 307 -9.22 24.33 -21.48
CA THR A 307 -10.02 23.09 -21.53
C THR A 307 -10.65 22.74 -20.18
N THR A 308 -10.08 23.23 -19.07
CA THR A 308 -10.54 22.92 -17.70
C THR A 308 -11.50 23.95 -17.11
N GLN A 309 -11.73 25.08 -17.77
CA GLN A 309 -12.53 26.20 -17.24
C GLN A 309 -13.93 25.78 -16.72
N ASN A 310 -14.65 24.93 -17.46
CA ASN A 310 -15.99 24.47 -17.05
C ASN A 310 -15.95 23.54 -15.84
N LEU A 311 -14.91 22.71 -15.73
CA LEU A 311 -14.69 21.87 -14.56
C LEU A 311 -14.36 22.74 -13.34
N MET A 312 -13.45 23.71 -13.51
CA MET A 312 -13.03 24.62 -12.45
C MET A 312 -14.20 25.42 -11.87
N LYS A 313 -15.13 25.91 -12.70
CA LYS A 313 -16.36 26.57 -12.21
C LYS A 313 -17.19 25.68 -11.27
N LYS A 314 -17.34 24.39 -11.62
CA LYS A 314 -18.07 23.42 -10.80
C LYS A 314 -17.32 23.10 -9.51
N VAL A 315 -16.01 22.90 -9.60
CA VAL A 315 -15.15 22.60 -8.44
C VAL A 315 -15.13 23.76 -7.45
N ILE A 316 -14.90 24.98 -7.92
CA ILE A 316 -14.91 26.19 -7.07
C ILE A 316 -16.25 26.33 -6.34
N LYS A 317 -17.36 26.10 -7.05
CA LYS A 317 -18.69 26.10 -6.43
C LYS A 317 -18.80 25.05 -5.31
N THR A 318 -18.41 23.80 -5.58
CA THR A 318 -18.41 22.73 -4.58
C THR A 318 -17.53 23.09 -3.37
N CYS A 319 -16.34 23.66 -3.61
CA CYS A 319 -15.44 24.09 -2.55
C CYS A 319 -16.05 25.18 -1.67
N GLN A 320 -16.73 26.17 -2.27
CA GLN A 320 -17.44 27.22 -1.52
C GLN A 320 -18.59 26.65 -0.68
N GLU A 321 -19.40 25.75 -1.25
CA GLU A 321 -20.52 25.11 -0.54
C GLU A 321 -20.05 24.29 0.68
N LEU A 322 -18.84 23.73 0.62
CA LEU A 322 -18.26 22.89 1.67
C LEU A 322 -17.22 23.61 2.52
N ASN A 323 -17.00 24.92 2.32
CA ASN A 323 -15.98 25.72 3.00
C ASN A 323 -14.55 25.14 2.88
N ILE A 324 -14.22 24.55 1.73
CA ILE A 324 -12.88 24.07 1.40
C ILE A 324 -11.98 25.29 1.18
N LYS A 325 -10.84 25.34 1.88
CA LYS A 325 -9.94 26.50 1.93
C LYS A 325 -8.93 26.50 0.80
N GLU A 326 -8.51 25.31 0.39
CA GLU A 326 -7.43 25.09 -0.55
C GLU A 326 -7.81 24.07 -1.62
N LEU A 327 -7.40 24.36 -2.85
CA LEU A 327 -7.56 23.51 -4.02
C LEU A 327 -6.19 23.31 -4.66
N GLU A 328 -5.70 22.08 -4.63
CA GLU A 328 -4.47 21.68 -5.27
C GLU A 328 -4.77 20.96 -6.58
N ILE A 329 -4.12 21.38 -7.65
CA ILE A 329 -4.21 20.74 -8.97
C ILE A 329 -2.88 20.03 -9.22
N LEU A 330 -2.92 18.70 -9.23
CA LEU A 330 -1.72 17.89 -9.40
C LEU A 330 -1.56 17.49 -10.86
N THR A 331 -0.37 17.77 -11.39
CA THR A 331 -0.01 17.56 -12.78
C THR A 331 1.32 16.78 -12.87
N ILE A 332 1.69 16.35 -14.07
CA ILE A 332 2.98 15.63 -14.28
C ILE A 332 4.18 16.56 -14.04
N SER A 333 4.09 17.82 -14.49
CA SER A 333 5.27 18.69 -14.63
C SER A 333 5.00 20.19 -14.47
N ASN A 334 3.74 20.62 -14.45
CA ASN A 334 3.39 22.03 -14.43
C ASN A 334 3.12 22.47 -13.00
N SER A 335 3.62 23.65 -12.65
CA SER A 335 3.35 24.30 -11.38
C SER A 335 2.94 25.75 -11.60
N GLY A 336 2.17 26.30 -10.66
CA GLY A 336 1.61 27.63 -10.83
C GLY A 336 0.54 27.96 -9.79
N LYS A 337 -0.11 29.11 -9.96
CA LYS A 337 -1.20 29.55 -9.08
C LYS A 337 -2.31 30.16 -9.92
N ILE A 338 -3.56 29.88 -9.55
CA ILE A 338 -4.73 30.49 -10.18
C ILE A 338 -5.32 31.51 -9.22
N LYS A 339 -5.50 32.74 -9.69
CA LYS A 339 -6.11 33.80 -8.87
C LYS A 339 -7.59 33.48 -8.64
N ASN A 340 -7.99 33.38 -7.37
CA ASN A 340 -9.37 33.29 -6.95
C ASN A 340 -9.55 34.04 -5.63
N SER A 341 -10.64 34.78 -5.47
CA SER A 341 -10.88 35.63 -4.30
C SER A 341 -11.32 34.86 -3.05
N SER A 342 -11.80 33.62 -3.22
CA SER A 342 -12.45 32.83 -2.16
C SER A 342 -11.66 31.60 -1.71
N ILE A 343 -10.82 31.04 -2.59
CA ILE A 343 -10.11 29.78 -2.36
C ILE A 343 -8.67 29.94 -2.82
N LYS A 344 -7.71 29.38 -2.06
CA LYS A 344 -6.31 29.28 -2.50
C LYS A 344 -6.22 28.17 -3.55
N ILE A 345 -5.85 28.50 -4.78
CA ILE A 345 -5.71 27.51 -5.87
C ILE A 345 -4.25 27.44 -6.32
N GLU A 346 -3.62 26.29 -6.07
CA GLU A 346 -2.23 26.02 -6.43
C GLU A 346 -2.16 24.84 -7.41
N ILE A 347 -1.22 24.93 -8.35
CA ILE A 347 -0.92 23.87 -9.30
C ILE A 347 0.48 23.38 -8.93
N PHE A 348 0.63 22.08 -8.79
CA PHE A 348 1.91 21.45 -8.52
C PHE A 348 2.22 20.38 -9.56
N SER A 349 3.49 20.28 -9.93
CA SER A 349 4.02 19.04 -10.47
C SER A 349 4.01 17.98 -9.37
N PHE A 350 3.82 16.71 -9.75
CA PHE A 350 3.70 15.63 -8.76
C PHE A 350 4.91 15.56 -7.83
N PHE A 351 6.13 15.66 -8.36
CA PHE A 351 7.33 15.51 -7.55
C PHE A 351 7.55 16.70 -6.60
N GLU A 352 7.15 17.92 -6.98
CA GLU A 352 7.18 19.07 -6.05
C GLU A 352 6.21 18.86 -4.90
N TRP A 353 5.00 18.39 -5.19
CA TRP A 353 3.97 18.11 -4.18
C TRP A 353 4.30 16.90 -3.30
N ALA A 354 4.87 15.84 -3.88
CA ALA A 354 5.22 14.65 -3.12
C ALA A 354 6.38 14.91 -2.15
N LEU A 355 7.25 15.88 -2.45
CA LEU A 355 8.42 16.24 -1.63
C LEU A 355 8.21 17.50 -0.76
N SER A 356 7.04 18.13 -0.79
CA SER A 356 6.74 19.36 -0.03
C SER A 356 6.44 19.13 1.44
#